data_AF-A0A832LI90-F1
#
_entry.id   AF-A0A832LI90-F1
#
_cell.length_a   1.000
_cell.length_b   1.000
_cell.length_c   1.000
_cell.angle_alpha   90.00
_cell.angle_beta   90.00
_cell.angle_gamma   90.00
#
_symmetry.space_group_name_H-M   'P 1'
#
loop_
_entity.id
_entity.type
_entity.pdbx_description
1 polymer ?
#
loop_
_entity_poly.entity_id
_entity_poly.type
_entity_poly.pdbx_seq_one_letter_code
_entity_poly.pdbx_strand_id
1 'polypeptide(L)'
;MDAKVAMVGTPCQITAATLMKDYESFIKKFPINLKIGLFCMENFSHKYLKLLLEKEGINLKEVIQCRIEGGAAKFHLNNGQTISIPLKKLKEAMRKSCQICMDYTAEQADISIGSVGSPKGWSTIIIRTEKGLKLFEEAEKNKYIKTKPIEDTGLKLIQKLAAGKKEKNLKEIKEREKIARPVMYWRVMPETEFLEEVTDYQFRDLKGDVIDIGACVLCGACLLSCPENIIKIEDRKPEIKGECPPACNACYIACPRTYVPDNIINHETAKKPLGDYIKIVAAKAPMFKGQDGGVVTALLAYALSQGIVDEVLVVDKDPQKPWKPTPKLTKEVEDVIKAAGTKYSACPIFKAMGGS
;
A
#
# COMPACT_ATOMS: atom_id res chain seq x y z
N MET A 1 21.09 17.91 6.65
CA MET A 1 19.63 17.82 6.45
C MET A 1 19.31 16.38 6.14
N ASP A 2 18.34 15.79 6.81
CA ASP A 2 17.89 14.43 6.50
C ASP A 2 17.12 14.41 5.19
N ALA A 3 17.29 13.34 4.42
CA ALA A 3 16.62 13.17 3.15
C ALA A 3 15.09 13.17 3.32
N LYS A 4 14.41 13.92 2.47
CA LYS A 4 12.96 13.97 2.36
C LYS A 4 12.51 12.91 1.36
N VAL A 5 11.73 11.92 1.81
CA VAL A 5 11.30 10.81 0.94
C VAL A 5 9.79 10.88 0.66
N ALA A 6 9.40 10.75 -0.61
CA ALA A 6 8.02 10.41 -0.97
C ALA A 6 7.86 8.90 -1.11
N MET A 7 6.71 8.34 -0.77
CA MET A 7 6.40 6.93 -1.00
C MET A 7 5.14 6.75 -1.83
N VAL A 8 5.10 5.67 -2.60
CA VAL A 8 3.87 5.14 -3.20
C VAL A 8 3.56 3.79 -2.58
N GLY A 9 2.40 3.67 -1.93
CA GLY A 9 2.05 2.46 -1.20
C GLY A 9 0.57 2.11 -1.25
N THR A 10 0.27 0.83 -1.06
CA THR A 10 -1.08 0.34 -0.76
C THR A 10 -1.50 0.74 0.67
N PRO A 11 -2.80 0.67 1.03
CA PRO A 11 -3.29 1.15 2.32
C PRO A 11 -2.49 0.64 3.52
N CYS A 12 -2.20 -0.66 3.60
CA CYS A 12 -1.44 -1.21 4.71
C CYS A 12 0.04 -0.79 4.74
N GLN A 13 0.63 -0.43 3.60
CA GLN A 13 1.97 0.18 3.57
C GLN A 13 1.93 1.64 4.03
N ILE A 14 0.87 2.38 3.67
CA ILE A 14 0.64 3.75 4.15
C ILE A 14 0.45 3.76 5.67
N THR A 15 -0.39 2.87 6.22
CA THR A 15 -0.56 2.74 7.67
C THR A 15 0.76 2.45 8.38
N ALA A 16 1.59 1.54 7.84
CA ALA A 16 2.90 1.23 8.41
C ALA A 16 3.85 2.43 8.41
N ALA A 17 3.83 3.21 7.33
CA ALA A 17 4.61 4.45 7.25
C ALA A 17 4.11 5.53 8.21
N THR A 18 2.79 5.63 8.42
CA THR A 18 2.21 6.52 9.43
C THR A 18 2.67 6.13 10.83
N LEU A 19 2.54 4.85 11.21
CA LEU A 19 3.04 4.35 12.51
C LEU A 19 4.53 4.62 12.72
N MET A 20 5.38 4.29 11.72
CA MET A 20 6.82 4.55 11.83
C MET A 20 7.15 6.05 11.91
N LYS A 21 6.30 6.92 11.33
CA LYS A 21 6.52 8.36 11.39
C LYS A 21 6.08 8.96 12.71
N ASP A 22 4.87 8.62 13.16
CA ASP A 22 4.25 9.19 14.35
C ASP A 22 4.97 8.71 15.63
N TYR A 23 5.55 7.50 15.60
CA TYR A 23 6.32 6.90 16.69
C TYR A 23 7.84 6.82 16.41
N GLU A 24 8.38 7.75 15.61
CA GLU A 24 9.81 7.72 15.25
C GLU A 24 10.76 7.87 16.45
N SER A 25 10.28 8.43 17.57
CA SER A 25 10.99 8.51 18.85
C SER A 25 11.21 7.13 19.52
N PHE A 26 10.34 6.16 19.25
CA PHE A 26 10.40 4.80 19.81
C PHE A 26 11.06 3.77 18.87
N ILE A 27 11.21 4.13 17.59
CA ILE A 27 11.74 3.24 16.56
C ILE A 27 13.11 3.74 16.12
N LYS A 28 13.09 4.64 15.15
CA LYS A 28 14.23 5.35 14.57
C LYS A 28 13.64 6.43 13.68
N LYS A 29 14.44 7.46 13.41
CA LYS A 29 14.06 8.52 12.48
C LYS A 29 13.55 7.96 11.16
N PHE A 30 12.37 8.42 10.74
CA PHE A 30 11.71 7.90 9.56
C PHE A 30 11.55 9.02 8.50
N PRO A 31 12.24 8.91 7.35
CA PRO A 31 12.40 10.04 6.42
C PRO A 31 11.24 10.24 5.44
N ILE A 32 10.27 9.32 5.41
CA ILE A 32 9.08 9.46 4.55
C ILE A 32 8.21 10.58 5.10
N ASN A 33 8.08 11.64 4.31
CA ASN A 33 7.25 12.80 4.64
C ASN A 33 6.09 13.00 3.68
N LEU A 34 6.09 12.38 2.50
CA LEU A 34 5.01 12.48 1.52
C LEU A 34 4.49 11.09 1.17
N LYS A 35 3.20 10.86 1.37
CA LYS A 35 2.55 9.55 1.20
C LYS A 35 1.53 9.60 0.08
N ILE A 36 1.81 8.94 -1.04
CA ILE A 36 0.84 8.71 -2.13
C ILE A 36 0.26 7.31 -1.97
N GLY A 37 -1.01 7.23 -1.60
CA GLY A 37 -1.75 6.00 -1.40
C GLY A 37 -2.39 5.49 -2.68
N LEU A 38 -2.32 4.19 -2.94
CA LEU A 38 -3.03 3.55 -4.05
C LEU A 38 -4.33 2.90 -3.57
N PHE A 39 -5.39 3.02 -4.36
CA PHE A 39 -6.60 2.24 -4.11
C PHE A 39 -6.28 0.75 -4.23
N CYS A 40 -6.72 -0.05 -3.26
CA CYS A 40 -6.36 -1.47 -3.20
C CYS A 40 -7.53 -2.29 -2.67
N MET A 41 -8.09 -3.17 -3.49
CA MET A 41 -9.09 -4.14 -3.04
C MET A 41 -8.42 -5.36 -2.39
N GLU A 42 -7.48 -5.96 -3.10
CA GLU A 42 -6.78 -7.19 -2.70
C GLU A 42 -5.38 -7.24 -3.33
N ASN A 43 -4.51 -8.08 -2.77
CA ASN A 43 -3.16 -8.31 -3.24
C ASN A 43 -2.84 -9.82 -3.23
N PHE A 44 -1.94 -10.27 -4.10
CA PHE A 44 -1.73 -11.69 -4.37
C PHE A 44 -0.33 -12.15 -3.95
N SER A 45 -0.20 -13.45 -3.71
CA SER A 45 1.10 -14.11 -3.58
C SER A 45 1.71 -14.25 -4.97
N HIS A 46 2.92 -13.71 -5.20
CA HIS A 46 3.60 -13.85 -6.50
C HIS A 46 3.71 -15.33 -6.90
N LYS A 47 4.08 -16.21 -5.96
CA LYS A 47 4.18 -17.65 -6.19
C LYS A 47 2.85 -18.30 -6.59
N TYR A 48 1.74 -17.93 -5.96
CA TYR A 48 0.44 -18.53 -6.28
C TYR A 48 -0.18 -17.93 -7.53
N LEU A 49 0.03 -16.62 -7.76
CA LEU A 49 -0.38 -15.95 -8.99
C LEU A 49 0.37 -16.54 -10.18
N LYS A 50 1.71 -16.51 -10.15
CA LYS A 50 2.58 -17.64 -10.46
C LYS A 50 1.97 -18.83 -11.22
N LEU A 51 1.72 -19.84 -10.39
CA LEU A 51 1.19 -21.15 -10.71
C LEU A 51 -0.22 -21.07 -11.31
N LEU A 52 -1.05 -20.13 -10.88
CA LEU A 52 -2.40 -19.96 -11.42
C LEU A 52 -2.34 -19.48 -12.88
N LEU A 53 -1.48 -18.51 -13.19
CA LEU A 53 -1.31 -18.00 -14.55
C LEU A 53 -0.71 -19.08 -15.48
N GLU A 54 0.28 -19.84 -15.01
CA GLU A 54 0.84 -20.97 -15.76
C GLU A 54 -0.23 -22.03 -16.10
N LYS A 55 -1.14 -22.34 -15.16
CA LYS A 55 -2.28 -23.24 -15.41
C LYS A 55 -3.27 -22.71 -16.43
N GLU A 56 -3.42 -21.39 -16.54
CA GLU A 56 -4.23 -20.75 -17.58
C GLU A 56 -3.50 -20.56 -18.91
N GLY A 57 -2.30 -21.13 -19.06
CA GLY A 57 -1.49 -21.00 -20.27
C GLY A 57 -0.85 -19.61 -20.44
N ILE A 58 -0.78 -18.81 -19.38
CA ILE A 58 -0.18 -17.48 -19.40
C ILE A 58 1.28 -17.55 -18.95
N ASN A 59 2.19 -17.31 -19.90
CA ASN A 59 3.59 -17.09 -19.57
C ASN A 59 3.82 -15.66 -19.06
N LEU A 60 4.19 -15.52 -17.79
CA LEU A 60 4.44 -14.21 -17.18
C LEU A 60 5.52 -13.36 -17.88
N LYS A 61 6.43 -13.98 -18.64
CA LYS A 61 7.42 -13.25 -19.46
C LYS A 61 6.78 -12.46 -20.59
N GLU A 62 5.64 -12.92 -21.08
CA GLU A 62 4.94 -12.32 -22.22
C GLU A 62 3.95 -11.24 -21.76
N VAL A 63 3.57 -11.21 -20.49
CA VAL A 63 2.61 -10.23 -19.96
C VAL A 63 3.26 -8.84 -19.93
N ILE A 64 2.71 -7.91 -20.71
CA ILE A 64 3.13 -6.50 -20.73
C ILE A 64 2.32 -5.67 -19.74
N GLN A 65 1.05 -6.00 -19.53
CA GLN A 65 0.13 -5.24 -18.69
C GLN A 65 -0.97 -6.12 -18.09
N CYS A 66 -1.42 -5.79 -16.88
CA CYS A 66 -2.58 -6.41 -16.24
C CYS A 66 -3.55 -5.32 -15.79
N ARG A 67 -4.83 -5.42 -16.16
CA ARG A 67 -5.89 -4.48 -15.74
C ARG A 67 -7.03 -5.24 -15.09
N ILE A 68 -7.49 -4.79 -13.93
CA ILE A 68 -8.71 -5.30 -13.31
C ILE A 68 -9.88 -4.40 -13.70
N GLU A 69 -10.80 -4.92 -14.52
CA GLU A 69 -11.99 -4.21 -14.98
C GLU A 69 -13.12 -5.19 -15.31
N GLY A 70 -14.37 -4.77 -15.10
CA GLY A 70 -15.53 -5.61 -15.45
C GLY A 70 -15.59 -6.96 -14.73
N GLY A 71 -15.03 -7.08 -13.53
CA GLY A 71 -15.05 -8.33 -12.75
C GLY A 71 -14.00 -9.38 -13.15
N ALA A 72 -13.03 -9.01 -14.01
CA ALA A 72 -11.94 -9.87 -14.43
C ALA A 72 -10.59 -9.13 -14.41
N ALA A 73 -9.50 -9.88 -14.32
CA ALA A 73 -8.17 -9.39 -14.64
C ALA A 73 -7.84 -9.73 -16.09
N LYS A 74 -7.53 -8.70 -16.87
CA LYS A 74 -7.13 -8.80 -18.27
C LYS A 74 -5.61 -8.70 -18.36
N PHE A 75 -4.97 -9.76 -18.82
CA PHE A 75 -3.54 -9.85 -19.06
C PHE A 75 -3.30 -9.60 -20.54
N HIS A 76 -2.65 -8.48 -20.85
CA HIS A 76 -2.23 -8.13 -22.21
C HIS A 76 -0.83 -8.70 -22.42
N LEU A 77 -0.65 -9.44 -23.52
CA LEU A 77 0.60 -10.10 -23.89
C LEU A 77 1.35 -9.32 -24.97
N ASN A 78 2.66 -9.56 -25.09
CA ASN A 78 3.54 -8.94 -26.08
C ASN A 78 3.16 -9.30 -27.53
N ASN A 79 2.46 -10.41 -27.76
CA ASN A 79 1.95 -10.84 -29.05
C ASN A 79 0.60 -10.18 -29.44
N GLY A 80 0.08 -9.27 -28.61
CA GLY A 80 -1.20 -8.57 -28.82
C GLY A 80 -2.43 -9.30 -28.28
N GLN A 81 -2.30 -10.56 -27.84
CA GLN A 81 -3.39 -11.31 -27.23
C GLN A 81 -3.76 -10.73 -25.85
N THR A 82 -5.05 -10.80 -25.51
CA THR A 82 -5.54 -10.48 -24.16
C THR A 82 -6.23 -11.71 -23.58
N ILE A 83 -5.76 -12.16 -22.42
CA ILE A 83 -6.36 -13.28 -21.69
C ILE A 83 -7.08 -12.72 -20.45
N SER A 84 -8.32 -13.14 -20.25
CA SER A 84 -9.20 -12.63 -19.18
C SER A 84 -9.45 -13.72 -18.14
N ILE A 85 -9.08 -13.46 -16.88
CA ILE A 85 -9.31 -14.37 -15.75
C ILE A 85 -10.35 -13.74 -14.81
N PRO A 86 -11.46 -14.44 -14.50
CA PRO A 86 -12.45 -13.95 -13.54
C PRO A 86 -11.84 -13.71 -12.16
N LEU A 87 -12.23 -12.62 -11.48
CA LEU A 87 -11.72 -12.31 -10.14
C LEU A 87 -11.99 -13.42 -9.12
N LYS A 88 -13.08 -14.19 -9.29
CA LYS A 88 -13.41 -15.33 -8.44
C LYS A 88 -12.29 -16.38 -8.44
N LYS A 89 -11.66 -16.62 -9.59
CA LYS A 89 -10.55 -17.57 -9.75
C LYS A 89 -9.25 -17.00 -9.19
N LEU A 90 -8.98 -15.71 -9.44
CA LEU A 90 -7.81 -15.03 -8.87
C LEU A 90 -7.75 -15.06 -7.34
N LYS A 91 -8.90 -15.15 -6.66
CA LYS A 91 -8.96 -15.27 -5.19
C LYS A 91 -8.22 -16.50 -4.64
N GLU A 92 -7.96 -17.52 -5.46
CA GLU A 92 -7.11 -18.66 -5.07
C GLU A 92 -5.66 -18.23 -4.78
N ALA A 93 -5.18 -17.18 -5.45
CA ALA A 93 -3.85 -16.61 -5.25
C ALA A 93 -3.84 -15.41 -4.27
N MET A 94 -5.00 -14.96 -3.80
CA MET A 94 -5.14 -13.80 -2.91
C MET A 94 -4.51 -14.08 -1.55
N ARG A 95 -3.82 -13.09 -0.99
CA ARG A 95 -3.29 -13.18 0.38
C ARG A 95 -4.42 -13.13 1.40
N LYS A 96 -4.40 -14.06 2.36
CA LYS A 96 -5.39 -14.14 3.46
C LYS A 96 -5.42 -12.86 4.32
N SER A 97 -4.29 -12.17 4.46
CA SER A 97 -4.20 -10.86 5.13
C SER A 97 -5.13 -9.79 4.52
N CYS A 98 -5.51 -9.91 3.25
CA CYS A 98 -6.43 -8.96 2.61
C CYS A 98 -7.90 -9.14 3.04
N GLN A 99 -8.26 -10.28 3.65
CA GLN A 99 -9.63 -10.57 4.08
C GLN A 99 -10.04 -9.87 5.37
N ILE A 100 -9.07 -9.30 6.09
CA ILE A 100 -9.34 -8.48 7.27
C ILE A 100 -9.22 -6.98 6.94
N CYS A 101 -8.39 -6.58 5.97
CA CYS A 101 -8.13 -5.18 5.63
C CYS A 101 -9.39 -4.35 5.32
N MET A 102 -9.71 -3.33 6.11
CA MET A 102 -10.90 -2.49 5.87
C MET A 102 -10.63 -1.26 4.99
N ASP A 103 -9.38 -0.85 4.82
CA ASP A 103 -9.07 0.33 4.04
C ASP A 103 -8.96 0.00 2.54
N TYR A 104 -9.81 0.64 1.72
CA TYR A 104 -9.76 0.57 0.26
C TYR A 104 -8.95 1.71 -0.38
N THR A 105 -8.97 2.90 0.21
CA THR A 105 -8.55 4.15 -0.43
C THR A 105 -7.31 4.78 0.21
N ALA A 106 -6.58 4.06 1.06
CA ALA A 106 -5.40 4.53 1.77
C ALA A 106 -5.72 5.81 2.57
N GLU A 107 -6.52 5.65 3.61
CA GLU A 107 -7.14 6.73 4.39
C GLU A 107 -6.10 7.61 5.12
N GLN A 108 -4.91 7.08 5.39
CA GLN A 108 -3.81 7.80 6.04
C GLN A 108 -2.78 8.41 5.06
N ALA A 109 -3.08 8.46 3.76
CA ALA A 109 -2.19 9.07 2.76
C ALA A 109 -2.31 10.60 2.75
N ASP A 110 -1.36 11.30 2.10
CA ASP A 110 -1.52 12.72 1.78
C ASP A 110 -2.42 12.90 0.55
N ILE A 111 -2.23 12.02 -0.45
CA ILE A 111 -3.03 11.93 -1.67
C ILE A 111 -3.30 10.45 -1.95
N SER A 112 -4.56 10.09 -2.16
CA SER A 112 -4.94 8.74 -2.58
C SER A 112 -5.39 8.71 -4.03
N ILE A 113 -4.92 7.72 -4.78
CA ILE A 113 -5.07 7.64 -6.24
C ILE A 113 -5.56 6.26 -6.64
N GLY A 114 -6.56 6.21 -7.51
CA GLY A 114 -6.99 4.97 -8.13
C GLY A 114 -7.80 5.18 -9.40
N SER A 115 -7.91 4.12 -10.20
CA SER A 115 -8.60 4.17 -11.50
C SER A 115 -10.12 4.23 -11.40
N VAL A 116 -10.68 3.65 -10.34
CA VAL A 116 -12.13 3.50 -10.21
C VAL A 116 -12.81 4.85 -9.97
N GLY A 117 -13.97 5.03 -10.59
CA GLY A 117 -14.78 6.24 -10.52
C GLY A 117 -14.37 7.34 -11.49
N SER A 118 -13.34 7.09 -12.30
CA SER A 118 -12.90 7.97 -13.37
C SER A 118 -12.92 7.26 -14.72
N PRO A 119 -13.09 7.99 -15.84
CA PRO A 119 -13.08 7.40 -17.18
C PRO A 119 -11.69 6.88 -17.57
N LYS A 120 -11.63 6.05 -18.61
CA LYS A 120 -10.36 5.50 -19.13
C LYS A 120 -9.34 6.62 -19.40
N GLY A 121 -8.12 6.44 -18.89
CA GLY A 121 -7.04 7.42 -19.02
C GLY A 121 -7.08 8.55 -17.97
N TRP A 122 -8.02 8.50 -17.02
CA TRP A 122 -8.08 9.37 -15.85
C TRP A 122 -7.99 8.52 -14.58
N SER A 123 -7.53 9.15 -13.50
CA SER A 123 -7.55 8.61 -12.14
C SER A 123 -8.45 9.44 -11.25
N THR A 124 -9.10 8.80 -10.30
CA THR A 124 -9.71 9.48 -9.16
C THR A 124 -8.64 9.80 -8.13
N ILE A 125 -8.66 11.03 -7.65
CA ILE A 125 -7.75 11.58 -6.65
C ILE A 125 -8.57 12.00 -5.43
N ILE A 126 -8.16 11.54 -4.25
CA ILE A 126 -8.69 11.96 -2.95
C ILE A 126 -7.56 12.67 -2.22
N ILE A 127 -7.70 13.98 -2.02
CA ILE A 127 -6.74 14.81 -1.30
C ILE A 127 -7.12 14.81 0.17
N ARG A 128 -6.16 14.51 1.05
CA ARG A 128 -6.44 14.26 2.48
C ARG A 128 -5.75 15.23 3.43
N THR A 129 -4.58 15.74 3.05
CA THR A 129 -3.81 16.66 3.88
C THR A 129 -3.51 17.95 3.12
N GLU A 130 -3.27 19.04 3.85
CA GLU A 130 -2.85 20.32 3.29
C GLU A 130 -1.56 20.20 2.46
N LYS A 131 -0.63 19.36 2.93
CA LYS A 131 0.60 19.04 2.19
C LYS A 131 0.29 18.36 0.85
N GLY A 132 -0.66 17.42 0.84
CA GLY A 132 -1.14 16.79 -0.39
C GLY A 132 -1.84 17.77 -1.32
N LEU A 133 -2.66 18.68 -0.77
CA LEU A 133 -3.36 19.72 -1.53
C LEU A 133 -2.36 20.65 -2.23
N LYS A 134 -1.38 21.18 -1.48
CA LYS A 134 -0.36 22.07 -2.01
C LYS A 134 0.42 21.44 -3.17
N LEU A 135 0.91 20.21 -2.98
CA LEU A 135 1.61 19.48 -4.05
C LEU A 135 0.74 19.33 -5.30
N PHE A 136 -0.53 18.98 -5.11
CA PHE A 136 -1.47 18.73 -6.19
C PHE A 136 -1.79 20.00 -7.00
N GLU A 137 -2.08 21.11 -6.31
CA GLU A 137 -2.38 22.39 -6.95
C GLU A 137 -1.17 22.96 -7.69
N GLU A 138 0.03 22.83 -7.10
CA GLU A 138 1.25 23.25 -7.78
C GLU A 138 1.55 22.40 -9.01
N ALA A 139 1.35 21.08 -8.96
CA ALA A 139 1.51 20.20 -10.11
C ALA A 139 0.48 20.51 -11.22
N GLU A 140 -0.75 20.87 -10.86
CA GLU A 140 -1.77 21.32 -11.81
C GLU A 140 -1.40 22.67 -12.45
N LYS A 141 -0.99 23.66 -11.64
CA LYS A 141 -0.54 24.98 -12.10
C LYS A 141 0.63 24.86 -13.07
N ASN A 142 1.56 23.96 -12.81
CA ASN A 142 2.72 23.66 -13.66
C ASN A 142 2.41 22.67 -14.80
N LYS A 143 1.13 22.34 -15.03
CA LYS A 143 0.64 21.51 -16.16
C LYS A 143 1.15 20.06 -16.17
N TYR A 144 1.68 19.56 -15.05
CA TYR A 144 2.02 18.14 -14.90
C TYR A 144 0.77 17.26 -14.90
N ILE A 145 -0.35 17.81 -14.43
CA ILE A 145 -1.66 17.17 -14.41
C ILE A 145 -2.74 18.11 -14.94
N LYS A 146 -3.86 17.53 -15.37
CA LYS A 146 -5.11 18.22 -15.70
C LYS A 146 -6.22 17.62 -14.86
N THR A 147 -7.10 18.43 -14.31
CA THR A 147 -8.22 17.96 -13.50
C THR A 147 -9.58 18.21 -14.15
N LYS A 148 -10.59 17.51 -13.64
CA LYS A 148 -12.00 17.79 -13.86
C LYS A 148 -12.80 17.34 -12.62
N PRO A 149 -14.02 17.88 -12.43
CA PRO A 149 -14.92 17.36 -11.41
C PRO A 149 -15.15 15.85 -11.57
N ILE A 150 -15.26 15.14 -10.44
CA ILE A 150 -15.66 13.73 -10.46
C ILE A 150 -17.16 13.63 -10.74
N GLU A 151 -17.56 12.64 -11.54
CA GLU A 151 -18.98 12.38 -11.84
C GLU A 151 -19.65 11.68 -10.64
N ASP A 152 -20.91 12.01 -10.36
CA ASP A 152 -21.68 11.43 -9.24
C ASP A 152 -21.74 9.90 -9.28
N THR A 153 -21.87 9.34 -10.48
CA THR A 153 -21.86 7.89 -10.70
C THR A 153 -20.52 7.26 -10.30
N GLY A 154 -19.41 7.96 -10.62
CA GLY A 154 -18.06 7.57 -10.24
C GLY A 154 -17.85 7.64 -8.73
N LEU A 155 -18.29 8.72 -8.09
CA LEU A 155 -18.21 8.89 -6.64
C LEU A 155 -19.00 7.81 -5.89
N LYS A 156 -20.26 7.56 -6.30
CA LYS A 156 -21.12 6.50 -5.73
C LYS A 156 -20.48 5.12 -5.89
N LEU A 157 -19.82 4.84 -7.02
CA LEU A 157 -19.14 3.57 -7.25
C LEU A 157 -17.98 3.36 -6.27
N ILE A 158 -17.13 4.36 -6.06
CA ILE A 158 -15.99 4.26 -5.13
C ILE A 158 -16.51 4.07 -3.70
N GLN A 159 -17.51 4.84 -3.28
CA GLN A 159 -18.14 4.70 -1.96
C GLN A 159 -18.71 3.29 -1.77
N LYS A 160 -19.41 2.75 -2.76
CA LYS A 160 -19.95 1.39 -2.74
C LYS A 160 -18.86 0.33 -2.58
N LEU A 161 -17.77 0.43 -3.32
CA LEU A 161 -16.66 -0.52 -3.22
C LEU A 161 -15.93 -0.44 -1.88
N ALA A 162 -15.69 0.77 -1.38
CA ALA A 162 -15.04 0.98 -0.10
C ALA A 162 -15.91 0.45 1.05
N ALA A 163 -17.20 0.81 1.09
CA ALA A 163 -18.15 0.30 2.08
C ALA A 163 -18.28 -1.22 2.00
N GLY A 164 -18.40 -1.79 0.79
CA GLY A 164 -18.48 -3.23 0.60
C GLY A 164 -17.23 -3.98 1.08
N LYS A 165 -16.04 -3.38 0.94
CA LYS A 165 -14.80 -3.93 1.52
C LYS A 165 -14.86 -3.92 3.05
N LYS A 166 -15.24 -2.80 3.66
CA LYS A 166 -15.37 -2.65 5.13
C LYS A 166 -16.38 -3.66 5.68
N GLU A 167 -17.58 -3.72 5.12
CA GLU A 167 -18.65 -4.62 5.57
C GLU A 167 -18.23 -6.09 5.49
N LYS A 168 -17.71 -6.51 4.33
CA LYS A 168 -17.30 -7.91 4.11
C LYS A 168 -16.18 -8.31 5.07
N ASN A 169 -15.17 -7.46 5.22
CA ASN A 169 -14.00 -7.81 6.01
C ASN A 169 -14.28 -7.66 7.52
N LEU A 170 -15.22 -6.81 7.94
CA LEU A 170 -15.70 -6.79 9.31
C LEU A 170 -16.38 -8.10 9.72
N LYS A 171 -17.14 -8.73 8.81
CA LYS A 171 -17.71 -10.07 9.05
C LYS A 171 -16.61 -11.10 9.28
N GLU A 172 -15.58 -11.12 8.42
CA GLU A 172 -14.41 -12.00 8.60
C GLU A 172 -13.68 -11.75 9.92
N ILE A 173 -13.46 -10.48 10.30
CA ILE A 173 -12.82 -10.13 11.58
C ILE A 173 -13.60 -10.74 12.75
N LYS A 174 -14.93 -10.54 12.78
CA LYS A 174 -15.79 -11.10 13.83
C LYS A 174 -15.73 -12.62 13.90
N GLU A 175 -15.74 -13.31 12.76
CA GLU A 175 -15.61 -14.77 12.74
C GLU A 175 -14.25 -15.26 13.24
N ARG A 176 -13.17 -14.55 12.91
CA ARG A 176 -11.83 -14.88 13.43
C ARG A 176 -11.74 -14.68 14.94
N GLU A 177 -12.28 -13.59 15.47
CA GLU A 177 -12.23 -13.32 16.91
C GLU A 177 -13.05 -14.35 17.72
N LYS A 178 -14.18 -14.85 17.19
CA LYS A 178 -14.96 -15.93 17.82
C LYS A 178 -14.18 -17.23 18.03
N ILE A 179 -13.19 -17.51 17.19
CA ILE A 179 -12.35 -18.71 17.28
C ILE A 179 -10.95 -18.41 17.84
N ALA A 180 -10.83 -17.35 18.65
CA ALA A 180 -9.57 -16.93 19.28
C ALA A 180 -8.43 -16.66 18.29
N ARG A 181 -8.74 -16.17 17.08
CA ARG A 181 -7.76 -15.71 16.10
C ARG A 181 -7.80 -14.19 16.02
N PRO A 182 -6.99 -13.47 16.82
CA PRO A 182 -7.16 -12.04 17.00
C PRO A 182 -6.89 -11.24 15.72
N VAL A 183 -7.43 -10.02 15.69
CA VAL A 183 -7.17 -9.01 14.66
C VAL A 183 -6.81 -7.70 15.37
N MET A 184 -5.55 -7.58 15.78
CA MET A 184 -5.09 -6.55 16.72
C MET A 184 -5.40 -5.12 16.27
N TYR A 185 -5.14 -4.78 15.01
CA TYR A 185 -5.39 -3.41 14.51
C TYR A 185 -6.88 -2.99 14.53
N TRP A 186 -7.81 -3.92 14.76
CA TRP A 186 -9.23 -3.61 14.92
C TRP A 186 -9.63 -3.33 16.38
N ARG A 187 -8.80 -3.76 17.33
CA ARG A 187 -8.91 -3.46 18.75
C ARG A 187 -8.34 -2.06 18.99
N VAL A 188 -9.13 -1.07 18.65
CA VAL A 188 -8.78 0.35 18.77
C VAL A 188 -8.55 0.68 20.25
N MET A 189 -7.48 1.40 20.53
CA MET A 189 -7.13 1.87 21.87
C MET A 189 -6.62 3.32 21.82
N PRO A 190 -6.82 4.10 22.90
CA PRO A 190 -6.22 5.43 23.01
C PRO A 190 -4.70 5.39 22.87
N GLU A 191 -4.11 6.43 22.29
CA GLU A 191 -2.66 6.54 22.12
C GLU A 191 -1.86 6.37 23.43
N THR A 192 -2.37 6.89 24.54
CA THR A 192 -1.71 6.77 25.86
C THR A 192 -1.64 5.32 26.32
N GLU A 193 -2.73 4.57 26.18
CA GLU A 193 -2.79 3.14 26.54
C GLU A 193 -1.95 2.29 25.58
N PHE A 194 -1.91 2.66 24.29
CA PHE A 194 -1.11 1.97 23.28
C PHE A 194 0.38 1.93 23.67
N LEU A 195 0.95 3.06 24.09
CA LEU A 195 2.38 3.13 24.43
C LEU A 195 2.73 2.31 25.67
N GLU A 196 1.86 2.31 26.68
CA GLU A 196 2.03 1.49 27.87
C GLU A 196 1.94 0.00 27.52
N GLU A 197 0.89 -0.41 26.81
CA GLU A 197 0.62 -1.79 26.42
C GLU A 197 1.78 -2.39 25.61
N VAL A 198 2.34 -1.63 24.65
CA VAL A 198 3.37 -2.18 23.75
C VAL A 198 4.78 -2.20 24.33
N THR A 199 4.99 -1.65 25.52
CA THR A 199 6.32 -1.58 26.16
C THR A 199 6.92 -2.98 26.42
N ASP A 200 6.09 -3.96 26.75
CA ASP A 200 6.53 -5.33 27.06
C ASP A 200 6.55 -6.28 25.85
N TYR A 201 6.15 -5.81 24.67
CA TYR A 201 6.12 -6.64 23.46
C TYR A 201 7.46 -6.72 22.73
N GLN A 202 7.70 -7.86 22.11
CA GLN A 202 8.88 -8.13 21.29
C GLN A 202 8.50 -8.80 19.97
N PHE A 203 9.51 -9.21 19.20
CA PHE A 203 9.30 -9.94 17.95
C PHE A 203 8.48 -11.23 18.14
N ARG A 204 8.57 -11.89 19.30
CA ARG A 204 7.77 -13.09 19.60
C ARG A 204 6.27 -12.81 19.57
N ASP A 205 5.85 -11.65 20.07
CA ASP A 205 4.46 -11.21 20.12
C ASP A 205 3.99 -10.83 18.72
N LEU A 206 4.82 -10.08 17.97
CA LEU A 206 4.56 -9.83 16.54
C LEU A 206 4.41 -11.15 15.75
N LYS A 207 5.24 -12.14 16.07
CA LYS A 207 5.20 -13.45 15.42
C LYS A 207 3.88 -14.16 15.72
N GLY A 208 3.45 -14.22 16.97
CA GLY A 208 2.17 -14.82 17.38
C GLY A 208 0.97 -14.07 16.81
N ASP A 209 0.89 -12.76 17.05
CA ASP A 209 -0.28 -11.94 16.76
C ASP A 209 -0.49 -11.64 15.28
N VAL A 210 0.57 -11.69 14.47
CA VAL A 210 0.51 -11.27 13.07
C VAL A 210 1.03 -12.32 12.10
N ILE A 211 2.21 -12.87 12.34
CA ILE A 211 2.90 -13.71 11.35
C ILE A 211 2.27 -15.10 11.29
N ASP A 212 2.19 -15.80 12.42
CA ASP A 212 1.74 -17.19 12.48
C ASP A 212 0.25 -17.32 12.18
N ILE A 213 -0.56 -16.31 12.54
CA ILE A 213 -1.98 -16.26 12.16
C ILE A 213 -2.24 -15.75 10.75
N GLY A 214 -1.19 -15.51 9.94
CA GLY A 214 -1.30 -15.16 8.52
C GLY A 214 -1.87 -13.76 8.24
N ALA A 215 -1.78 -12.83 9.19
CA ALA A 215 -2.19 -11.43 9.03
C ALA A 215 -1.10 -10.56 8.40
N CYS A 216 0.15 -11.02 8.39
CA CYS A 216 1.29 -10.29 7.81
C CYS A 216 1.04 -9.86 6.36
N VAL A 217 1.22 -8.57 6.08
CA VAL A 217 1.07 -7.96 4.75
C VAL A 217 2.37 -7.92 3.93
N LEU A 218 3.48 -8.39 4.52
CA LEU A 218 4.81 -8.44 3.90
C LEU A 218 5.29 -7.07 3.37
N CYS A 219 5.09 -6.00 4.16
CA CYS A 219 5.51 -4.64 3.79
C CYS A 219 6.99 -4.34 4.13
N GLY A 220 7.61 -5.10 5.04
CA GLY A 220 9.00 -4.89 5.46
C GLY A 220 9.20 -3.85 6.56
N ALA A 221 8.13 -3.33 7.18
CA ALA A 221 8.24 -2.32 8.24
C ALA A 221 9.05 -2.83 9.43
N CYS A 222 8.82 -4.08 9.85
CA CYS A 222 9.59 -4.72 10.92
C CYS A 222 11.08 -4.88 10.60
N LEU A 223 11.44 -5.12 9.33
CA LEU A 223 12.83 -5.19 8.90
C LEU A 223 13.50 -3.81 8.99
N LEU A 224 12.78 -2.76 8.57
CA LEU A 224 13.31 -1.41 8.63
C LEU A 224 13.37 -0.89 10.08
N SER A 225 12.37 -1.16 10.91
CA SER A 225 12.29 -0.63 12.28
C SER A 225 13.21 -1.33 13.26
N CYS A 226 13.77 -2.50 12.91
CA CYS A 226 14.67 -3.25 13.77
C CYS A 226 16.01 -2.51 13.95
N PRO A 227 16.38 -2.10 15.18
CA PRO A 227 17.65 -1.39 15.42
C PRO A 227 18.86 -2.31 15.20
N GLU A 228 18.74 -3.58 15.58
CA GLU A 228 19.82 -4.57 15.47
C GLU A 228 19.95 -5.19 14.07
N ASN A 229 19.04 -4.87 13.14
CA ASN A 229 18.98 -5.46 11.80
C ASN A 229 18.95 -7.01 11.77
N ILE A 230 18.36 -7.62 12.80
CA ILE A 230 18.25 -9.08 12.95
C ILE A 230 17.01 -9.68 12.27
N ILE A 231 16.06 -8.85 11.81
CA ILE A 231 14.85 -9.31 11.10
C ILE A 231 15.13 -9.40 9.60
N LYS A 232 14.93 -10.59 9.03
CA LYS A 232 15.14 -10.90 7.61
C LYS A 232 13.85 -11.30 6.92
N ILE A 233 13.74 -10.94 5.64
CA ILE A 233 12.65 -11.37 4.75
C ILE A 233 13.30 -11.96 3.49
N GLU A 234 13.38 -13.29 3.42
CA GLU A 234 13.97 -13.99 2.28
C GLU A 234 12.95 -14.25 1.16
N ASP A 235 11.71 -14.67 1.50
CA ASP A 235 10.63 -14.73 0.48
C ASP A 235 9.19 -14.87 1.02
N ARG A 236 8.98 -15.42 2.23
CA ARG A 236 7.62 -15.76 2.70
C ARG A 236 7.11 -14.94 3.88
N LYS A 237 7.96 -14.72 4.88
CA LYS A 237 7.60 -14.05 6.13
C LYS A 237 8.85 -13.44 6.78
N PRO A 238 8.68 -12.47 7.70
CA PRO A 238 9.77 -12.01 8.56
C PRO A 238 10.22 -13.12 9.51
N GLU A 239 11.53 -13.27 9.66
CA GLU A 239 12.17 -14.20 10.59
C GLU A 239 13.33 -13.49 11.29
N ILE A 240 13.63 -13.87 12.52
CA ILE A 240 14.74 -13.32 13.29
C ILE A 240 16.00 -14.18 13.12
N LYS A 241 17.15 -13.55 12.93
CA LYS A 241 18.48 -14.16 12.93
C LYS A 241 19.35 -13.42 13.96
N GLY A 242 19.34 -13.91 15.19
CA GLY A 242 20.01 -13.29 16.34
C GLY A 242 19.08 -13.16 17.54
N GLU A 243 19.58 -12.50 18.58
CA GLU A 243 18.84 -12.26 19.82
C GLU A 243 18.27 -10.84 19.84
N CYS A 244 16.96 -10.73 20.11
CA CYS A 244 16.32 -9.43 20.26
C CYS A 244 16.69 -8.83 21.63
N PRO A 245 17.15 -7.56 21.69
CA PRO A 245 17.41 -6.91 22.96
C PRO A 245 16.15 -6.95 23.87
N PRO A 246 16.33 -7.13 25.19
CA PRO A 246 15.24 -6.97 26.14
C PRO A 246 14.53 -5.62 25.95
N ALA A 247 13.21 -5.59 26.14
CA ALA A 247 12.37 -4.39 26.00
C ALA A 247 12.35 -3.73 24.60
N CYS A 248 12.89 -4.36 23.55
CA CYS A 248 12.76 -3.85 22.18
C CYS A 248 11.41 -4.24 21.55
N ASN A 249 10.58 -3.23 21.26
CA ASN A 249 9.23 -3.36 20.68
C ASN A 249 9.07 -2.71 19.29
N ALA A 250 10.14 -2.17 18.70
CA ALA A 250 10.10 -1.37 17.46
C ALA A 250 9.42 -2.06 16.26
N CYS A 251 9.57 -3.37 16.13
CA CYS A 251 8.91 -4.15 15.06
C CYS A 251 7.41 -4.32 15.28
N TYR A 252 6.96 -4.33 16.53
CA TYR A 252 5.56 -4.42 16.91
C TYR A 252 4.85 -3.08 16.64
N ILE A 253 5.45 -1.96 17.08
CA ILE A 253 4.93 -0.60 16.83
C ILE A 253 4.84 -0.30 15.33
N ALA A 254 5.86 -0.66 14.54
CA ALA A 254 5.89 -0.38 13.10
C ALA A 254 4.90 -1.21 12.27
N CYS A 255 4.30 -2.27 12.83
CA CYS A 255 3.49 -3.21 12.07
C CYS A 255 2.06 -2.67 11.86
N PRO A 256 1.53 -2.61 10.62
CA PRO A 256 0.17 -2.12 10.36
C PRO A 256 -0.92 -3.15 10.72
N ARG A 257 -0.57 -4.20 11.48
CA ARG A 257 -1.43 -5.35 11.80
C ARG A 257 -1.41 -5.72 13.28
N THR A 258 -0.57 -5.08 14.07
CA THR A 258 -0.63 -5.03 15.53
C THR A 258 -1.65 -3.95 15.94
N TYR A 259 -1.67 -3.53 17.20
CA TYR A 259 -2.49 -2.40 17.63
C TYR A 259 -2.17 -1.13 16.81
N VAL A 260 -3.23 -0.42 16.43
CA VAL A 260 -3.14 0.89 15.78
C VAL A 260 -3.95 1.86 16.64
N PRO A 261 -3.35 2.96 17.11
CA PRO A 261 -4.02 3.88 18.01
C PRO A 261 -5.14 4.66 17.29
N ASP A 262 -6.11 5.11 18.09
CA ASP A 262 -7.35 5.73 17.63
C ASP A 262 -7.18 7.06 16.88
N ASN A 263 -6.08 7.76 17.14
CA ASN A 263 -5.62 8.92 16.39
C ASN A 263 -5.26 8.60 14.92
N ILE A 264 -4.96 7.33 14.59
CA ILE A 264 -4.66 6.87 13.22
C ILE A 264 -5.84 6.10 12.61
N ILE A 265 -6.40 5.13 13.35
CA ILE A 265 -7.56 4.33 12.94
C ILE A 265 -8.53 4.21 14.10
N ASN A 266 -9.76 4.69 13.91
CA ASN A 266 -10.84 4.54 14.90
C ASN A 266 -12.12 4.00 14.28
N HIS A 267 -13.07 3.59 15.12
CA HIS A 267 -14.34 3.01 14.66
C HIS A 267 -15.25 4.03 13.96
N GLU A 268 -15.05 5.34 14.15
CA GLU A 268 -15.82 6.36 13.44
C GLU A 268 -15.38 6.49 11.97
N THR A 269 -14.09 6.57 11.72
CA THR A 269 -13.50 6.55 10.36
C THR A 269 -13.80 5.23 9.66
N ALA A 270 -13.91 4.12 10.40
CA ALA A 270 -14.36 2.84 9.86
C ALA A 270 -15.82 2.86 9.34
N LYS A 271 -16.69 3.75 9.85
CA LYS A 271 -18.06 3.93 9.32
C LYS A 271 -18.09 4.77 8.04
N LYS A 272 -17.12 5.66 7.86
CA LYS A 272 -16.98 6.49 6.65
C LYS A 272 -16.41 5.65 5.51
N PRO A 273 -17.09 5.53 4.35
CA PRO A 273 -16.59 4.71 3.24
C PRO A 273 -15.20 5.14 2.75
N LEU A 274 -14.93 6.45 2.66
CA LEU A 274 -13.69 6.98 2.10
C LEU A 274 -12.73 7.58 3.15
N GLY A 275 -13.05 7.42 4.45
CA GLY A 275 -12.40 8.15 5.52
C GLY A 275 -12.61 9.67 5.40
N ASP A 276 -11.75 10.44 6.07
CA ASP A 276 -11.72 11.89 5.98
C ASP A 276 -10.88 12.37 4.80
N TYR A 277 -11.31 13.47 4.18
CA TYR A 277 -10.66 14.05 3.00
C TYR A 277 -11.04 15.54 2.84
N ILE A 278 -10.19 16.27 2.13
CA ILE A 278 -10.40 17.69 1.78
C ILE A 278 -11.17 17.80 0.47
N LYS A 279 -10.77 17.04 -0.56
CA LYS A 279 -11.33 17.17 -1.92
C LYS A 279 -11.21 15.86 -2.71
N ILE A 280 -12.17 15.62 -3.61
CA ILE A 280 -12.13 14.53 -4.59
C ILE A 280 -12.25 15.10 -6.00
N VAL A 281 -11.35 14.70 -6.90
CA VAL A 281 -11.34 15.11 -8.31
C VAL A 281 -10.90 13.97 -9.23
N ALA A 282 -11.20 14.09 -10.52
CA ALA A 282 -10.56 13.25 -11.54
C ALA A 282 -9.34 14.00 -12.11
N ALA A 283 -8.22 13.31 -12.29
CA ALA A 283 -7.01 13.88 -12.89
C ALA A 283 -6.37 12.97 -13.94
N LYS A 284 -5.64 13.57 -14.88
CA LYS A 284 -4.76 12.88 -15.82
C LYS A 284 -3.45 13.63 -16.02
N ALA A 285 -2.37 12.91 -16.29
CA ALA A 285 -1.08 13.45 -16.64
C ALA A 285 -0.88 13.38 -18.16
N PRO A 286 -0.88 14.51 -18.89
CA PRO A 286 -0.74 14.50 -20.35
C PRO A 286 0.66 14.06 -20.80
N MET A 287 1.69 14.29 -19.98
CA MET A 287 3.10 14.02 -20.33
C MET A 287 3.53 12.57 -20.06
N PHE A 288 2.76 11.81 -19.28
CA PHE A 288 3.14 10.48 -18.83
C PHE A 288 2.15 9.44 -19.33
N LYS A 289 2.65 8.42 -20.03
CA LYS A 289 1.87 7.23 -20.35
C LYS A 289 1.77 6.34 -19.11
N GLY A 290 0.56 6.09 -18.62
CA GLY A 290 0.31 5.22 -17.48
C GLY A 290 -1.05 4.54 -17.57
N GLN A 291 -1.18 3.38 -16.92
CA GLN A 291 -2.38 2.53 -16.94
C GLN A 291 -3.66 3.29 -16.52
N ASP A 292 -3.50 4.22 -15.56
CA ASP A 292 -4.58 4.96 -14.94
C ASP A 292 -4.27 6.48 -14.99
N GLY A 293 -3.93 6.98 -16.17
CA GLY A 293 -3.73 8.42 -16.40
C GLY A 293 -2.41 8.99 -15.86
N GLY A 294 -1.47 8.17 -15.41
CA GLY A 294 -0.08 8.60 -15.14
C GLY A 294 0.11 9.59 -13.98
N VAL A 295 -0.93 9.86 -13.18
CA VAL A 295 -0.92 10.93 -12.17
C VAL A 295 0.12 10.69 -11.08
N VAL A 296 0.27 9.47 -10.58
CA VAL A 296 1.31 9.12 -9.59
C VAL A 296 2.70 9.50 -10.10
N THR A 297 3.05 9.07 -11.32
CA THR A 297 4.34 9.38 -11.95
C THR A 297 4.53 10.88 -12.09
N ALA A 298 3.50 11.62 -12.50
CA ALA A 298 3.57 13.06 -12.66
C ALA A 298 3.81 13.81 -11.35
N LEU A 299 3.11 13.42 -10.27
CA LEU A 299 3.28 14.04 -8.95
C LEU A 299 4.65 13.77 -8.37
N LEU A 300 5.16 12.53 -8.51
CA LEU A 300 6.51 12.20 -8.05
C LEU A 300 7.60 12.91 -8.87
N ALA A 301 7.45 12.95 -10.20
CA ALA A 301 8.38 13.66 -11.08
C ALA A 301 8.41 15.16 -10.76
N TYR A 302 7.24 15.75 -10.53
CA TYR A 302 7.12 17.14 -10.08
C TYR A 302 7.83 17.34 -8.74
N ALA A 303 7.52 16.50 -7.74
CA ALA A 303 8.09 16.60 -6.39
C ALA A 303 9.63 16.50 -6.37
N LEU A 304 10.21 15.59 -7.15
CA LEU A 304 11.67 15.48 -7.34
C LEU A 304 12.24 16.73 -8.05
N SER A 305 11.64 17.12 -9.18
CA SER A 305 12.15 18.24 -10.00
C SER A 305 12.15 19.60 -9.27
N GLN A 306 11.24 19.78 -8.31
CA GLN A 306 11.13 20.99 -7.52
C GLN A 306 11.86 20.91 -6.17
N GLY A 307 12.54 19.81 -5.86
CA GLY A 307 13.20 19.61 -4.57
C GLY A 307 12.24 19.57 -3.38
N ILE A 308 10.96 19.22 -3.60
CA ILE A 308 9.98 18.99 -2.53
C ILE A 308 10.39 17.75 -1.73
N VAL A 309 10.91 16.74 -2.44
CA VAL A 309 11.52 15.53 -1.89
C VAL A 309 12.86 15.28 -2.57
N ASP A 310 13.78 14.64 -1.85
CA ASP A 310 15.10 14.26 -2.34
C ASP A 310 15.07 12.88 -3.00
N GLU A 311 14.19 11.99 -2.54
CA GLU A 311 14.09 10.60 -2.98
C GLU A 311 12.64 10.13 -3.04
N VAL A 312 12.39 9.10 -3.83
CA VAL A 312 11.07 8.44 -3.93
C VAL A 312 11.19 6.93 -3.77
N LEU A 313 10.30 6.38 -2.95
CA LEU A 313 10.15 4.95 -2.70
C LEU A 313 8.98 4.40 -3.53
N VAL A 314 9.30 3.56 -4.51
CA VAL A 314 8.36 2.97 -5.47
C VAL A 314 8.53 1.46 -5.57
N VAL A 315 7.58 0.81 -6.25
CA VAL A 315 7.64 -0.64 -6.54
C VAL A 315 7.86 -0.85 -8.03
N ASP A 316 9.00 -1.47 -8.35
CA ASP A 316 9.37 -1.86 -9.70
C ASP A 316 9.20 -3.39 -9.89
N LYS A 317 9.64 -3.91 -11.03
CA LYS A 317 9.67 -5.35 -11.35
C LYS A 317 11.11 -5.85 -11.30
N ASP A 318 11.29 -7.07 -10.81
CA ASP A 318 12.55 -7.79 -10.89
C ASP A 318 12.88 -8.09 -12.37
N PRO A 319 14.06 -7.69 -12.88
CA PRO A 319 14.45 -7.93 -14.27
C PRO A 319 14.67 -9.41 -14.58
N GLN A 320 14.99 -10.23 -13.58
CA GLN A 320 15.24 -11.67 -13.73
C GLN A 320 13.99 -12.51 -13.41
N LYS A 321 13.10 -12.00 -12.56
CA LYS A 321 11.87 -12.69 -12.12
C LYS A 321 10.63 -11.95 -12.65
N PRO A 322 10.04 -12.42 -13.76
CA PRO A 322 8.89 -11.77 -14.38
C PRO A 322 7.78 -11.44 -13.38
N TRP A 323 7.37 -10.17 -13.37
CA TRP A 323 6.30 -9.65 -12.53
C TRP A 323 6.50 -9.84 -11.01
N LYS A 324 7.70 -10.22 -10.55
CA LYS A 324 8.02 -10.19 -9.12
C LYS A 324 8.25 -8.73 -8.73
N PRO A 325 7.46 -8.17 -7.80
CA PRO A 325 7.67 -6.80 -7.38
C PRO A 325 8.96 -6.67 -6.58
N THR A 326 9.72 -5.61 -6.87
CA THR A 326 10.93 -5.24 -6.12
C THR A 326 10.82 -3.80 -5.66
N PRO A 327 11.25 -3.48 -4.42
CA PRO A 327 11.25 -2.11 -3.95
C PRO A 327 12.42 -1.34 -4.56
N LYS A 328 12.22 -0.04 -4.80
CA LYS A 328 13.26 0.85 -5.31
C LYS A 328 13.17 2.21 -4.65
N LEU A 329 14.27 2.65 -4.05
CA LEU A 329 14.49 4.02 -3.60
C LEU A 329 15.36 4.70 -4.66
N THR A 330 14.93 5.84 -5.18
CA THR A 330 15.63 6.52 -6.28
C THR A 330 15.48 8.04 -6.20
N LYS A 331 16.43 8.75 -6.80
CA LYS A 331 16.44 10.20 -7.02
C LYS A 331 16.07 10.57 -8.46
N GLU A 332 16.06 9.58 -9.36
CA GLU A 332 15.96 9.78 -10.80
C GLU A 332 14.51 9.65 -11.28
N VAL A 333 14.05 10.63 -12.07
CA VAL A 333 12.69 10.64 -12.63
C VAL A 333 12.48 9.48 -13.60
N GLU A 334 13.51 9.08 -14.34
CA GLU A 334 13.50 7.96 -15.29
C GLU A 334 13.13 6.65 -14.60
N ASP A 335 13.60 6.45 -13.37
CA ASP A 335 13.28 5.28 -12.58
C ASP A 335 11.82 5.27 -12.14
N VAL A 336 11.24 6.43 -11.82
CA VAL A 336 9.81 6.58 -11.52
C VAL A 336 8.95 6.22 -12.73
N ILE A 337 9.36 6.67 -13.92
CA ILE A 337 8.67 6.37 -15.17
C ILE A 337 8.73 4.86 -15.46
N LYS A 338 9.91 4.24 -15.31
CA LYS A 338 10.09 2.78 -15.50
C LYS A 338 9.26 1.96 -14.52
N ALA A 339 9.18 2.42 -13.26
CA ALA A 339 8.39 1.78 -12.21
C ALA A 339 6.87 1.96 -12.38
N ALA A 340 6.38 2.64 -13.42
CA ALA A 340 4.94 2.82 -13.65
C ALA A 340 4.19 1.50 -13.91
N GLY A 341 2.87 1.56 -13.78
CA GLY A 341 1.97 0.43 -14.00
C GLY A 341 1.79 -0.48 -12.78
N THR A 342 0.73 -1.28 -12.81
CA THR A 342 0.27 -1.99 -11.61
C THR A 342 1.01 -3.30 -11.37
N LYS A 343 1.36 -3.55 -10.10
CA LYS A 343 1.95 -4.81 -9.64
C LYS A 343 1.03 -5.41 -8.58
N TYR A 344 0.36 -6.50 -8.93
CA TYR A 344 -0.63 -7.17 -8.07
C TYR A 344 0.02 -8.27 -7.21
N SER A 345 1.19 -8.02 -6.63
CA SER A 345 1.81 -8.96 -5.69
C SER A 345 2.44 -8.22 -4.52
N ALA A 346 2.55 -8.89 -3.37
CA ALA A 346 3.16 -8.30 -2.19
C ALA A 346 4.63 -7.92 -2.42
N CYS A 347 5.03 -6.77 -1.87
CA CYS A 347 6.37 -6.23 -1.95
C CYS A 347 6.80 -5.74 -0.55
N PRO A 348 7.94 -6.20 0.00
CA PRO A 348 8.52 -5.64 1.21
C PRO A 348 9.12 -4.26 0.90
N ILE A 349 8.25 -3.27 0.69
CA ILE A 349 8.62 -1.95 0.14
C ILE A 349 9.72 -1.27 0.96
N PHE A 350 9.66 -1.37 2.28
CA PHE A 350 10.62 -0.71 3.18
C PHE A 350 12.02 -1.33 3.13
N LYS A 351 12.22 -2.49 2.50
CA LYS A 351 13.55 -3.11 2.33
C LYS A 351 14.50 -2.22 1.51
N ALA A 352 13.99 -1.38 0.60
CA ALA A 352 14.83 -0.47 -0.17
C ALA A 352 15.37 0.71 0.66
N MET A 353 14.87 0.94 1.87
CA MET A 353 15.31 2.03 2.77
C MET A 353 16.33 1.58 3.82
N GLY A 354 16.79 0.33 3.74
CA GLY A 354 17.70 -0.25 4.73
C GLY A 354 17.02 -1.32 5.60
N GLY A 355 17.87 -2.14 6.21
CA GLY A 355 17.55 -3.43 6.81
C GLY A 355 18.26 -4.50 6.00
N SER A 356 19.28 -5.07 6.62
CA SER A 356 20.37 -5.81 5.98
C SER A 356 19.94 -7.06 5.19
#